data_AF-A0AAV7EHR7-F1
#
_entry.id   AF-A0AAV7EHR7-F1
#
_cell.length_a   1.000
_cell.length_b   1.000
_cell.length_c   1.000
_cell.angle_alpha   90.00
_cell.angle_beta   90.00
_cell.angle_gamma   90.00
#
_symmetry.space_group_name_H-M   'P 1'
#
loop_
_entity.id
_entity.type
_entity.pdbx_description
1 polymer ?
#
loop_
_entity_poly.entity_id
_entity_poly.type
_entity_poly.pdbx_seq_one_letter_code
_entity_poly.pdbx_strand_id
1 'polypeptide(L)'
;MASRVVGAALLCFFVFSHAVAAVDDPAFHYLVLMWPGSYCKKSSSGCCLPKDGQPALDFFVKGLYPYSSDGKPLINCNGSPFRLDQLGDLTGELTSYWANIKCPSGEGQQLWESTWKTYGGCSGLSQHDYFKKPLQIRNNIDLLSVLNKNGIVSTDYMDYSIVDVLNAVSTGIGSNAAIECSRNAWDESIVYEVFMCVDKDATSIVPCPVLPTSSCAPRVVLGAYTYDLLKNETAAINKNLIRMRLPHW
;
A
#
# COMPACT_ATOMS: atom_id res chain seq x y z
N MET A 1 13.56 -83.79 20.40
CA MET A 1 12.88 -82.53 20.79
C MET A 1 13.80 -81.38 20.40
N ALA A 2 13.50 -80.67 19.32
CA ALA A 2 14.26 -79.49 18.89
C ALA A 2 13.32 -78.28 19.00
N SER A 3 13.59 -77.38 19.94
CA SER A 3 12.80 -76.18 20.15
C SER A 3 13.44 -75.02 19.40
N ARG A 4 12.73 -74.45 18.42
CA ARG A 4 13.14 -73.25 17.69
C ARG A 4 12.59 -72.02 18.40
N VAL A 5 13.46 -71.17 18.92
CA VAL A 5 13.09 -69.85 19.43
C VAL A 5 13.18 -68.86 18.27
N VAL A 6 12.03 -68.29 17.88
CA VAL A 6 11.96 -67.20 16.90
C VAL A 6 11.87 -65.89 17.68
N GLY A 7 12.94 -65.09 17.66
CA GLY A 7 12.96 -63.75 18.24
C GLY A 7 12.28 -62.76 17.29
N ALA A 8 11.18 -62.16 17.73
CA ALA A 8 10.49 -61.10 17.01
C ALA A 8 11.21 -59.76 17.26
N ALA A 9 11.84 -59.21 16.24
CA ALA A 9 12.40 -57.85 16.28
C ALA A 9 11.28 -56.83 16.02
N LEU A 10 10.90 -56.07 17.05
CA LEU A 10 9.98 -54.94 16.96
C LEU A 10 10.74 -53.72 16.40
N LEU A 11 10.50 -53.40 15.12
CA LEU A 11 10.95 -52.16 14.49
C LEU A 11 9.97 -51.03 14.86
N CYS A 12 10.34 -50.20 15.83
CA CYS A 12 9.63 -48.95 16.12
C CYS A 12 9.93 -47.92 15.01
N PHE A 13 9.00 -47.77 14.06
CA PHE A 13 8.99 -46.65 13.12
C PHE A 13 8.59 -45.37 13.87
N PHE A 14 9.56 -44.55 14.24
CA PHE A 14 9.31 -43.18 14.69
C PHE A 14 8.87 -42.34 13.49
N VAL A 15 7.56 -42.15 13.34
CA VAL A 15 7.00 -41.18 12.40
C VAL A 15 7.23 -39.79 12.98
N PHE A 16 8.29 -39.12 12.52
CA PHE A 16 8.48 -37.69 12.76
C PHE A 16 7.37 -36.91 12.02
N SER A 17 6.24 -36.68 12.70
CA SER A 17 5.28 -35.67 12.26
C SER A 17 5.96 -34.31 12.32
N HIS A 18 6.39 -33.82 11.17
CA HIS A 18 6.75 -32.42 11.03
C HIS A 18 5.45 -31.64 11.11
N ALA A 19 5.17 -31.04 12.26
CA ALA A 19 4.11 -30.06 12.39
C ALA A 19 4.47 -28.88 11.47
N VAL A 20 3.88 -28.85 10.27
CA VAL A 20 3.85 -27.64 9.46
C VAL A 20 2.97 -26.67 10.24
N ALA A 21 3.58 -25.63 10.82
CA ALA A 21 2.81 -24.55 11.41
C ALA A 21 1.87 -24.01 10.31
N ALA A 22 0.56 -24.15 10.52
CA ALA A 22 -0.41 -23.53 9.65
C ALA A 22 -0.12 -22.02 9.63
N VAL A 23 -0.01 -21.44 8.44
CA VAL A 23 -0.02 -19.98 8.32
C VAL A 23 -1.39 -19.54 8.80
N ASP A 24 -1.45 -18.66 9.80
CA ASP A 24 -2.72 -18.11 10.26
C ASP A 24 -3.36 -17.36 9.07
N ASP A 25 -4.53 -17.82 8.62
CA ASP A 25 -5.31 -17.12 7.61
C ASP A 25 -5.75 -15.75 8.15
N PRO A 26 -5.68 -14.67 7.34
CA PRO A 26 -6.13 -13.36 7.79
C PRO A 26 -7.63 -13.36 8.08
N ALA A 27 -8.02 -12.64 9.12
CA ALA A 27 -9.44 -12.39 9.41
C ALA A 27 -9.99 -11.25 8.55
N PHE A 28 -9.15 -10.24 8.28
CA PHE A 28 -9.45 -9.09 7.42
C PHE A 28 -8.15 -8.46 6.91
N HIS A 29 -8.28 -7.51 6.00
CA HIS A 29 -7.16 -6.68 5.57
C HIS A 29 -7.47 -5.21 5.78
N TYR A 30 -6.48 -4.42 6.17
CA TYR A 30 -6.52 -2.99 5.91
C TYR A 30 -6.12 -2.74 4.47
N LEU A 31 -7.02 -2.11 3.70
CA LEU A 31 -6.65 -1.43 2.47
C LEU A 31 -6.33 0.02 2.83
N VAL A 32 -5.09 0.43 2.57
CA VAL A 32 -4.65 1.80 2.85
C VAL A 32 -4.47 2.53 1.52
N LEU A 33 -5.16 3.66 1.39
CA LEU A 33 -4.97 4.60 0.29
C LEU A 33 -4.17 5.80 0.78
N MET A 34 -3.22 6.28 -0.02
CA MET A 34 -2.35 7.40 0.32
C MET A 34 -2.55 8.55 -0.66
N TRP A 35 -2.64 9.77 -0.13
CA TRP A 35 -2.64 10.97 -0.95
C TRP A 35 -1.20 11.38 -1.32
N PRO A 36 -0.80 11.29 -2.60
CA PRO A 36 0.59 11.53 -3.00
C PRO A 36 1.05 12.98 -2.80
N GLY A 37 0.15 13.97 -2.88
CA GLY A 37 0.47 15.36 -2.57
C GLY A 37 1.00 15.52 -1.14
N SER A 38 0.43 14.76 -0.20
CA SER A 38 0.89 14.77 1.19
C SER A 38 2.23 14.08 1.39
N TYR A 39 2.52 13.00 0.64
CA TYR A 39 3.86 12.41 0.61
C TYR A 39 4.90 13.41 0.10
N CYS A 40 4.62 14.08 -1.03
CA CYS A 40 5.51 15.07 -1.63
C CYS A 40 5.86 16.21 -0.67
N LYS A 41 4.87 16.70 0.10
CA LYS A 41 5.02 17.85 0.99
C LYS A 41 5.67 17.54 2.33
N LYS A 42 5.54 16.30 2.82
CA LYS A 42 6.22 15.87 4.06
C LYS A 42 7.66 15.43 3.83
N SER A 43 7.97 14.96 2.61
CA SER A 43 9.29 14.43 2.26
C SER A 43 10.31 15.56 2.15
N SER A 44 11.41 15.49 2.91
CA SER A 44 12.52 16.44 2.78
C SER A 44 13.19 16.37 1.40
N SER A 45 13.19 15.19 0.77
CA SER A 45 13.68 14.99 -0.59
C SER A 45 12.65 15.35 -1.66
N GLY A 46 11.42 15.73 -1.27
CA GLY A 46 10.28 15.86 -2.18
C GLY A 46 9.86 14.52 -2.77
N CYS A 47 9.24 14.56 -3.95
CA CYS A 47 8.85 13.39 -4.72
C CYS A 47 9.34 13.50 -6.17
N CYS A 48 9.47 12.35 -6.81
CA CYS A 48 10.11 12.22 -8.11
C CYS A 48 9.20 11.48 -9.09
N LEU A 49 9.33 11.83 -10.38
CA LEU A 49 8.65 11.11 -11.45
C LEU A 49 9.24 9.67 -11.52
N PRO A 50 8.41 8.62 -11.41
CA PRO A 50 8.87 7.24 -11.57
C PRO A 50 9.45 6.99 -12.97
N LYS A 51 10.37 6.02 -13.08
CA LYS A 51 11.01 5.66 -14.36
C LYS A 51 10.12 4.82 -15.28
N ASP A 52 9.18 4.10 -14.69
CA ASP A 52 8.27 3.17 -15.34
C ASP A 52 6.97 3.84 -15.82
N GLY A 53 6.71 5.10 -15.44
CA GLY A 53 5.65 5.89 -16.01
C GLY A 53 5.17 7.05 -15.13
N GLN A 54 4.29 7.86 -15.71
CA GLN A 54 3.67 8.98 -15.01
C GLN A 54 2.51 8.47 -14.14
N PRO A 55 2.51 8.77 -12.83
CA PRO A 55 1.43 8.35 -11.96
C PRO A 55 0.16 9.16 -12.21
N ALA A 56 -0.99 8.64 -11.77
CA ALA A 56 -2.26 9.37 -11.83
C ALA A 56 -2.29 10.50 -10.80
N LEU A 57 -3.04 11.58 -11.07
CA LEU A 57 -3.26 12.66 -10.09
C LEU A 57 -4.40 12.30 -9.12
N ASP A 58 -4.22 11.21 -8.37
CA ASP A 58 -5.27 10.62 -7.54
C ASP A 58 -4.66 9.85 -6.34
N PHE A 59 -5.49 9.33 -5.43
CA PHE A 59 -5.05 8.49 -4.33
C PHE A 59 -4.32 7.24 -4.84
N PHE A 60 -3.24 6.85 -4.19
CA PHE A 60 -2.53 5.60 -4.49
C PHE A 60 -2.92 4.51 -3.51
N VAL A 61 -2.89 3.25 -3.96
CA VAL A 61 -2.78 2.12 -3.04
C VAL A 61 -1.43 2.23 -2.35
N LYS A 62 -1.46 2.34 -1.03
CA LYS A 62 -0.29 2.29 -0.17
C LYS A 62 0.04 0.84 0.17
N GLY A 63 -0.97 0.04 0.46
CA GLY A 63 -0.84 -1.38 0.72
C GLY A 63 -2.15 -2.08 1.08
N LEU A 64 -2.09 -3.40 1.04
CA LEU A 64 -3.11 -4.31 1.57
C LEU A 64 -2.46 -5.12 2.69
N TYR A 65 -2.85 -4.85 3.94
CA TYR A 65 -2.16 -5.40 5.12
C TYR A 65 -3.05 -6.44 5.80
N PRO A 66 -2.66 -7.73 5.82
CA PRO A 66 -3.42 -8.80 6.46
C PRO A 66 -3.33 -8.70 7.98
N TYR A 67 -4.47 -8.87 8.65
CA TYR A 67 -4.58 -8.83 10.11
C TYR A 67 -5.35 -10.04 10.64
N SER A 68 -4.93 -10.53 11.79
CA SER A 68 -5.63 -11.56 12.55
C SER A 68 -6.86 -11.01 13.27
N SER A 69 -7.72 -11.90 13.76
CA SER A 69 -8.94 -11.54 14.50
C SER A 69 -8.65 -10.84 15.83
N ASP A 70 -7.47 -11.05 16.42
CA ASP A 70 -7.00 -10.35 17.64
C ASP A 70 -6.31 -9.00 17.33
N GLY A 71 -6.35 -8.54 16.07
CA GLY A 71 -5.90 -7.21 15.67
C GLY A 71 -4.39 -7.07 15.49
N LYS A 72 -3.67 -8.17 15.26
CA LYS A 72 -2.23 -8.15 14.99
C LYS A 72 -1.93 -8.19 13.48
N PRO A 73 -0.93 -7.43 13.00
CA PRO A 73 -0.51 -7.52 11.61
C PRO A 73 0.16 -8.87 11.35
N LEU A 74 -0.18 -9.49 10.23
CA LEU A 74 0.49 -10.68 9.72
C LEU A 74 1.59 -10.23 8.74
N ILE A 75 2.85 -10.52 9.06
CA ILE A 75 4.01 -10.08 8.28
C ILE A 75 5.05 -11.19 8.11
N ASN A 76 5.79 -11.12 7.00
CA ASN A 76 6.94 -11.99 6.68
C ASN A 76 6.62 -13.50 6.76
N CYS A 77 5.41 -13.89 6.35
CA CYS A 77 5.02 -15.30 6.28
C CYS A 77 5.79 -16.02 5.16
N ASN A 78 5.92 -17.35 5.30
CA ASN A 78 6.50 -18.19 4.26
C ASN A 78 5.54 -18.30 3.06
N GLY A 79 5.61 -17.33 2.16
CA GLY A 79 4.86 -17.30 0.89
C GLY A 79 5.70 -17.69 -0.32
N SER A 80 5.06 -17.78 -1.48
CA SER A 80 5.76 -17.96 -2.76
C SER A 80 6.66 -16.75 -3.06
N PRO A 81 7.78 -16.93 -3.80
CA PRO A 81 8.62 -15.82 -4.22
C PRO A 81 7.84 -14.85 -5.12
N PHE A 82 8.25 -13.58 -5.11
CA PHE A 82 7.67 -12.57 -6.00
C PHE A 82 7.99 -12.87 -7.47
N ARG A 83 7.02 -12.67 -8.35
CA ARG A 83 7.06 -13.01 -9.78
C ARG A 83 6.42 -11.91 -10.62
N LEU A 84 7.24 -10.99 -11.13
CA LEU A 84 6.75 -9.84 -11.91
C LEU A 84 5.95 -10.26 -13.16
N ASP A 85 6.27 -11.39 -13.77
CA ASP A 85 5.58 -11.94 -14.93
C ASP A 85 4.09 -12.25 -14.68
N GLN A 86 3.72 -12.48 -13.42
CA GLN A 86 2.32 -12.67 -13.02
C GLN A 86 1.54 -11.35 -12.94
N LEU A 87 2.17 -10.18 -13.11
CA LEU A 87 1.52 -8.88 -13.00
C LEU A 87 1.42 -8.15 -14.34
N GLY A 88 1.71 -8.85 -15.45
CA GLY A 88 1.82 -8.24 -16.77
C GLY A 88 0.60 -7.42 -17.17
N ASP A 89 -0.61 -7.93 -16.93
CA ASP A 89 -1.89 -7.24 -17.20
C ASP A 89 -2.18 -6.07 -16.25
N LEU A 90 -1.52 -6.02 -15.08
CA LEU A 90 -1.72 -4.99 -14.06
C LEU A 90 -0.70 -3.85 -14.14
N THR A 91 0.34 -3.98 -14.98
CA THR A 91 1.49 -3.05 -15.02
C THR A 91 1.04 -1.59 -15.13
N GLY A 92 0.10 -1.28 -16.02
CA GLY A 92 -0.41 0.09 -16.20
C GLY A 92 -1.11 0.65 -14.95
N GLU A 93 -1.93 -0.17 -14.27
CA GLU A 93 -2.61 0.24 -13.04
C GLU A 93 -1.62 0.36 -11.88
N LEU A 94 -0.65 -0.54 -11.76
CA LEU A 94 0.38 -0.50 -10.75
C LEU A 94 1.26 0.75 -10.88
N THR A 95 1.70 1.09 -12.09
CA THR A 95 2.47 2.31 -12.36
C THR A 95 1.65 3.58 -12.12
N SER A 96 0.33 3.54 -12.35
CA SER A 96 -0.53 4.72 -12.18
C SER A 96 -0.97 4.97 -10.74
N TYR A 97 -1.29 3.89 -10.02
CA TYR A 97 -2.03 3.92 -8.76
C TYR A 97 -1.35 3.20 -7.60
N TRP A 98 -0.24 2.50 -7.83
CA TRP A 98 0.61 1.92 -6.78
C TRP A 98 2.08 2.32 -7.00
N ALA A 99 2.26 3.59 -7.41
CA ALA A 99 3.51 4.12 -7.92
C ALA A 99 4.55 4.39 -6.83
N ASN A 100 5.83 4.25 -7.20
CA ASN A 100 6.96 4.63 -6.36
C ASN A 100 7.44 6.06 -6.68
N ILE A 101 6.86 7.06 -6.01
CA ILE A 101 7.21 8.49 -6.18
C ILE A 101 8.36 8.97 -5.28
N LYS A 102 9.15 8.05 -4.70
CA LYS A 102 10.30 8.40 -3.86
C LYS A 102 11.44 8.96 -4.71
N CYS A 103 12.26 9.82 -4.12
CA CYS A 103 13.52 10.28 -4.72
C CYS A 103 14.72 9.50 -4.15
N PRO A 104 15.75 9.17 -4.95
CA PRO A 104 15.83 9.42 -6.40
C PRO A 104 14.83 8.56 -7.19
N SER A 105 14.53 8.97 -8.43
CA SER A 105 13.58 8.29 -9.33
C SER A 105 13.94 6.81 -9.49
N GLY A 106 12.98 5.94 -9.16
CA GLY A 106 13.06 4.48 -9.33
C GLY A 106 11.88 3.93 -10.11
N GLU A 107 11.87 2.61 -10.26
CA GLU A 107 10.74 1.85 -10.77
C GLU A 107 9.87 1.35 -9.61
N GLY A 108 8.62 0.98 -9.89
CA GLY A 108 7.67 0.42 -8.92
C GLY A 108 7.98 -1.02 -8.50
N GLN A 109 8.72 -1.80 -9.31
CA GLN A 109 8.96 -3.22 -9.05
C GLN A 109 9.50 -3.50 -7.64
N GLN A 110 10.50 -2.75 -7.18
CA GLN A 110 11.10 -2.95 -5.85
C GLN A 110 10.10 -2.69 -4.72
N LEU A 111 9.20 -1.72 -4.90
CA LEU A 111 8.11 -1.45 -3.96
C LEU A 111 7.14 -2.64 -3.90
N TRP A 112 6.72 -3.16 -5.06
CA TRP A 112 5.78 -4.27 -5.14
C TRP A 112 6.40 -5.57 -4.58
N GLU A 113 7.65 -5.87 -4.93
CA GLU A 113 8.38 -7.02 -4.40
C GLU A 113 8.51 -6.96 -2.87
N SER A 114 8.93 -5.81 -2.33
CA SER A 114 9.02 -5.63 -0.87
C SER A 114 7.66 -5.77 -0.20
N THR A 115 6.61 -5.24 -0.82
CA THR A 115 5.24 -5.31 -0.29
C THR A 115 4.71 -6.74 -0.28
N TRP A 116 4.97 -7.50 -1.35
CA TRP A 116 4.62 -8.92 -1.43
C TRP A 116 5.35 -9.75 -0.37
N LYS A 117 6.67 -9.55 -0.24
CA LYS A 117 7.50 -10.28 0.73
C LYS A 117 7.09 -10.00 2.18
N THR A 118 6.74 -8.75 2.50
CA THR A 118 6.37 -8.37 3.85
C THR A 118 4.92 -8.73 4.19
N TYR A 119 3.97 -8.53 3.28
CA TYR A 119 2.53 -8.67 3.59
C TYR A 119 1.82 -9.67 2.68
N GLY A 120 2.11 -9.66 1.39
CA GLY A 120 1.39 -10.47 0.40
C GLY A 120 1.41 -11.97 0.68
N GLY A 121 2.55 -12.51 1.09
CA GLY A 121 2.67 -13.92 1.48
C GLY A 121 1.81 -14.34 2.68
N CYS A 122 1.30 -13.39 3.46
CA CYS A 122 0.40 -13.63 4.60
C CYS A 122 -1.09 -13.43 4.26
N SER A 123 -1.43 -13.01 3.04
CA SER A 123 -2.78 -12.57 2.70
C SER A 123 -3.78 -13.69 2.40
N GLY A 124 -3.30 -14.93 2.24
CA GLY A 124 -4.12 -16.03 1.70
C GLY A 124 -4.50 -15.86 0.22
N LEU A 125 -4.04 -14.79 -0.46
CA LEU A 125 -4.32 -14.50 -1.86
C LEU A 125 -3.19 -14.99 -2.78
N SER A 126 -3.54 -15.24 -4.04
CA SER A 126 -2.53 -15.33 -5.10
C SER A 126 -1.81 -13.98 -5.26
N GLN A 127 -0.58 -13.99 -5.77
CA GLN A 127 0.14 -12.73 -6.02
C GLN A 127 -0.65 -11.81 -6.95
N HIS A 128 -1.28 -12.37 -8.00
CA HIS A 128 -2.12 -11.61 -8.92
C HIS A 128 -3.27 -10.91 -8.19
N ASP A 129 -4.04 -11.67 -7.40
CA ASP A 129 -5.20 -11.13 -6.67
C ASP A 129 -4.79 -10.12 -5.61
N TYR A 130 -3.66 -10.33 -4.93
CA TYR A 130 -3.14 -9.41 -3.93
C TYR A 130 -2.90 -8.01 -4.49
N PHE A 131 -2.44 -7.90 -5.73
CA PHE A 131 -2.27 -6.60 -6.39
C PHE A 131 -3.54 -6.12 -7.09
N LYS A 132 -4.29 -7.01 -7.75
CA LYS A 132 -5.48 -6.65 -8.53
C LYS A 132 -6.64 -6.15 -7.68
N LYS A 133 -7.01 -6.89 -6.64
CA LYS A 133 -8.21 -6.60 -5.85
C LYS A 133 -8.19 -5.22 -5.18
N PRO A 134 -7.12 -4.78 -4.50
CA PRO A 134 -7.08 -3.43 -3.93
C PRO A 134 -7.11 -2.32 -5.00
N LEU A 135 -6.53 -2.54 -6.20
CA LEU A 135 -6.65 -1.62 -7.32
C LEU A 135 -8.11 -1.50 -7.80
N GLN A 136 -8.82 -2.62 -7.91
CA GLN A 136 -10.24 -2.64 -8.27
C GLN A 136 -11.11 -1.94 -7.23
N ILE A 137 -10.90 -2.22 -5.94
CA ILE A 137 -11.65 -1.58 -4.85
C ILE A 137 -11.39 -0.07 -4.84
N ARG A 138 -10.13 0.36 -4.96
CA ARG A 138 -9.77 1.78 -5.10
C ARG A 138 -10.52 2.44 -6.26
N ASN A 139 -10.52 1.83 -7.44
CA ASN A 139 -11.20 2.36 -8.61
C ASN A 139 -12.72 2.46 -8.41
N ASN A 140 -13.32 1.47 -7.74
CA ASN A 140 -14.75 1.45 -7.48
C ASN A 140 -15.20 2.51 -6.46
N ILE A 141 -14.36 2.78 -5.44
CA ILE A 141 -14.65 3.81 -4.43
C ILE A 141 -14.49 5.22 -5.03
N ASP A 142 -13.46 5.42 -5.87
CA ASP A 142 -13.15 6.73 -6.46
C ASP A 142 -13.13 7.84 -5.39
N LEU A 143 -12.21 7.68 -4.43
CA LEU A 143 -12.24 8.47 -3.20
C LEU A 143 -12.05 9.97 -3.45
N LEU A 144 -11.26 10.35 -4.45
CA LEU A 144 -11.10 11.76 -4.82
C LEU A 144 -12.42 12.36 -5.33
N SER A 145 -13.16 11.62 -6.16
CA SER A 145 -14.49 12.04 -6.63
C SER A 145 -15.49 12.17 -5.48
N VAL A 146 -15.48 11.22 -4.53
CA VAL A 146 -16.28 11.30 -3.29
C VAL A 146 -15.98 12.59 -2.54
N LEU A 147 -14.71 12.90 -2.30
CA LEU A 147 -14.30 14.12 -1.58
C LEU A 147 -14.71 15.38 -2.35
N ASN A 148 -14.46 15.44 -3.66
CA ASN A 148 -14.81 16.58 -4.50
C ASN A 148 -16.32 16.85 -4.51
N LYS A 149 -17.17 15.81 -4.57
CA LYS A 149 -18.64 15.95 -4.51
C LYS A 149 -19.13 16.52 -3.18
N ASN A 150 -18.34 16.37 -2.12
CA ASN A 150 -18.60 16.94 -0.80
C ASN A 150 -17.90 18.29 -0.59
N GLY A 151 -17.37 18.91 -1.65
CA GLY A 151 -16.69 20.21 -1.58
C GLY A 151 -15.27 20.14 -1.00
N ILE A 152 -14.74 18.95 -0.75
CA ILE A 152 -13.37 18.73 -0.26
C ILE A 152 -12.46 18.54 -1.48
N VAL A 153 -11.95 19.64 -2.00
CA VAL A 153 -11.10 19.66 -3.19
C VAL A 153 -9.62 19.67 -2.83
N SER A 154 -8.80 19.08 -3.69
CA SER A 154 -7.35 19.12 -3.54
C SER A 154 -6.82 20.53 -3.81
N THR A 155 -6.35 21.22 -2.79
CA THR A 155 -5.88 22.61 -2.88
C THR A 155 -4.98 22.99 -1.71
N ASP A 156 -4.19 24.05 -1.90
CA ASP A 156 -3.28 24.60 -0.89
C ASP A 156 -3.84 25.85 -0.20
N TYR A 157 -5.05 26.25 -0.57
CA TYR A 157 -5.66 27.51 -0.15
C TYR A 157 -6.84 27.32 0.81
N MET A 158 -7.23 26.08 1.08
CA MET A 158 -8.37 25.74 1.93
C MET A 158 -8.05 24.55 2.83
N ASP A 159 -8.68 24.54 3.98
CA ASP A 159 -8.66 23.48 4.97
C ASP A 159 -10.09 23.13 5.40
N TYR A 160 -10.26 21.91 5.88
CA TYR A 160 -11.53 21.27 6.13
C TYR A 160 -11.59 20.77 7.57
N SER A 161 -12.79 20.71 8.14
CA SER A 161 -13.00 19.99 9.40
C SER A 161 -12.65 18.52 9.20
N ILE A 162 -11.81 17.95 10.07
CA ILE A 162 -11.50 16.51 10.00
C ILE A 162 -12.76 15.64 10.13
N VAL A 163 -13.77 16.13 10.86
CA VAL A 163 -15.07 15.45 11.00
C VAL A 163 -15.79 15.39 9.65
N ASP A 164 -15.80 16.47 8.87
CA ASP A 164 -16.45 16.50 7.56
C ASP A 164 -15.72 15.61 6.56
N VAL A 165 -14.39 15.62 6.59
CA VAL A 165 -13.57 14.72 5.76
C VAL A 165 -13.86 13.26 6.11
N LEU A 166 -13.83 12.90 7.39
CA LEU A 166 -14.10 11.53 7.85
C LEU A 166 -15.52 11.07 7.49
N ASN A 167 -16.50 11.97 7.60
CA ASN A 167 -17.89 11.68 7.23
C ASN A 167 -18.03 11.44 5.72
N ALA A 168 -17.42 12.27 4.88
CA ALA A 168 -17.43 12.10 3.43
C ALA A 168 -16.76 10.77 3.03
N VAL A 169 -15.60 10.46 3.61
CA VAL A 169 -14.88 9.20 3.40
C VAL A 169 -15.74 8.00 3.82
N SER A 170 -16.25 7.99 5.05
CA SER A 170 -17.02 6.85 5.58
C SER A 170 -18.31 6.62 4.78
N THR A 171 -18.98 7.70 4.36
CA THR A 171 -20.18 7.62 3.53
C THR A 171 -19.87 7.08 2.12
N GLY A 172 -18.79 7.56 1.49
CA GLY A 172 -18.40 7.11 0.15
C GLY A 172 -17.91 5.65 0.12
N ILE A 173 -17.26 5.21 1.18
CA ILE A 173 -16.82 3.82 1.35
C ILE A 173 -17.99 2.90 1.78
N GLY A 174 -19.01 3.46 2.43
CA GLY A 174 -20.13 2.70 2.98
C GLY A 174 -19.79 1.92 4.26
N SER A 175 -18.73 2.31 4.97
CA SER A 175 -18.23 1.67 6.19
C SER A 175 -17.46 2.65 7.06
N ASN A 176 -17.09 2.23 8.28
CA ASN A 176 -16.19 3.02 9.11
C ASN A 176 -14.77 3.03 8.50
N ALA A 177 -14.09 4.17 8.61
CA ALA A 177 -12.74 4.37 8.15
C ALA A 177 -11.92 5.14 9.19
N ALA A 178 -10.60 5.18 9.00
CA ALA A 178 -9.73 6.09 9.74
C ALA A 178 -8.91 6.94 8.78
N ILE A 179 -8.51 8.12 9.25
CA ILE A 179 -7.64 9.04 8.53
C ILE A 179 -6.42 9.29 9.38
N GLU A 180 -5.25 9.04 8.79
CA GLU A 180 -3.96 9.47 9.32
C GLU A 180 -3.51 10.73 8.59
N CYS A 181 -3.09 11.70 9.38
CA CYS A 181 -2.52 12.94 8.87
C CYS A 181 -1.00 12.97 9.06
N SER A 182 -0.33 13.68 8.16
CA SER A 182 1.06 14.08 8.31
C SER A 182 1.14 15.57 8.66
N ARG A 183 2.35 16.06 8.91
CA ARG A 183 2.68 17.49 8.90
C ARG A 183 3.45 17.86 7.63
N ASN A 184 3.21 19.05 7.11
CA ASN A 184 4.02 19.64 6.04
C ASN A 184 5.11 20.57 6.63
N ALA A 185 5.86 21.26 5.77
CA ALA A 185 6.93 22.17 6.19
C ALA A 185 6.46 23.37 7.02
N TRP A 186 5.16 23.70 7.00
CA TRP A 186 4.52 24.76 7.79
C TRP A 186 3.82 24.23 9.04
N ASP A 187 4.04 22.96 9.39
CA ASP A 187 3.37 22.27 10.50
C ASP A 187 1.83 22.19 10.37
N GLU A 188 1.29 22.33 9.16
CA GLU A 188 -0.14 22.12 8.92
C GLU A 188 -0.44 20.62 8.90
N SER A 189 -1.60 20.24 9.46
CA SER A 189 -2.09 18.87 9.40
C SER A 189 -2.65 18.58 8.00
N ILE A 190 -2.05 17.61 7.30
CA ILE A 190 -2.39 17.26 5.92
C ILE A 190 -2.92 15.83 5.86
N VAL A 191 -4.03 15.59 5.15
CA VAL A 191 -4.60 14.24 4.96
C VAL A 191 -3.59 13.38 4.23
N TYR A 192 -3.11 12.31 4.86
CA TYR A 192 -2.02 11.50 4.31
C TYR A 192 -2.50 10.11 3.88
N GLU A 193 -3.08 9.35 4.80
CA GLU A 193 -3.52 7.98 4.54
C GLU A 193 -4.97 7.78 5.01
N VAL A 194 -5.72 6.99 4.25
CA VAL A 194 -7.09 6.58 4.55
C VAL A 194 -7.12 5.07 4.70
N PHE A 195 -7.55 4.63 5.86
CA PHE A 195 -7.62 3.21 6.24
C PHE A 195 -9.07 2.75 6.13
N MET A 196 -9.28 1.67 5.38
CA MET A 196 -10.54 0.94 5.32
C MET A 196 -10.27 -0.55 5.47
N CYS A 197 -11.29 -1.32 5.85
CA CYS A 197 -11.16 -2.76 5.98
C CYS A 197 -11.87 -3.46 4.84
N VAL A 198 -11.24 -4.52 4.34
CA VAL A 198 -11.82 -5.45 3.38
C VAL A 198 -11.80 -6.85 3.98
N ASP A 199 -12.71 -7.70 3.52
CA ASP A 199 -12.77 -9.09 3.95
C ASP A 199 -11.44 -9.85 3.70
N LYS A 200 -11.33 -11.06 4.26
CA LYS A 200 -10.16 -11.93 4.07
C LYS A 200 -9.86 -12.27 2.61
N ASP A 201 -10.85 -12.16 1.73
CA ASP A 201 -10.71 -12.46 0.31
C ASP A 201 -10.45 -11.19 -0.52
N ALA A 202 -10.32 -10.02 0.13
CA ALA A 202 -10.22 -8.70 -0.46
C ALA A 202 -11.28 -8.41 -1.53
N THR A 203 -12.52 -8.85 -1.33
CA THR A 203 -13.62 -8.67 -2.31
C THR A 203 -14.60 -7.57 -1.93
N SER A 204 -14.87 -7.42 -0.63
CA SER A 204 -15.88 -6.49 -0.13
C SER A 204 -15.33 -5.64 0.99
N ILE A 205 -15.78 -4.38 1.05
CA ILE A 205 -15.57 -3.51 2.20
C ILE A 205 -16.35 -4.06 3.39
N VAL A 206 -15.70 -4.09 4.56
CA VAL A 206 -16.30 -4.53 5.82
C VAL A 206 -16.05 -3.50 6.92
N PRO A 207 -16.84 -3.50 8.01
CA PRO A 207 -16.52 -2.71 9.18
C PRO A 207 -15.16 -3.09 9.76
N CYS A 208 -14.33 -2.08 10.02
CA CYS A 208 -13.06 -2.28 10.70
C CYS A 208 -13.28 -2.68 12.16
N PRO A 209 -12.78 -3.85 12.61
CA PRO A 209 -12.92 -4.28 14.01
C PRO A 209 -12.17 -3.36 14.98
N VAL A 210 -11.02 -2.87 14.54
CA VAL A 210 -10.19 -1.88 15.22
C VAL A 210 -9.89 -0.81 14.18
N LEU A 211 -9.79 0.45 14.60
CA LEU A 211 -9.32 1.54 13.74
C LEU A 211 -8.01 2.09 14.31
N PRO A 212 -7.04 2.46 13.45
CA PRO A 212 -5.88 3.22 13.89
C PRO A 212 -6.29 4.52 14.58
N THR A 213 -5.53 4.92 15.61
CA THR A 213 -5.73 6.20 16.27
C THR A 213 -5.41 7.34 15.30
N SER A 214 -6.30 8.33 15.20
CA SER A 214 -6.06 9.48 14.33
C SER A 214 -4.94 10.38 14.87
N SER A 215 -4.07 10.82 13.96
CA SER A 215 -3.02 11.82 14.21
C SER A 215 -3.44 13.24 13.76
N CYS A 216 -4.68 13.40 13.29
CA CYS A 216 -5.15 14.62 12.63
C CYS A 216 -5.48 15.74 13.62
N ALA A 217 -5.17 16.97 13.23
CA ALA A 217 -5.70 18.16 13.89
C ALA A 217 -7.19 18.36 13.55
N PRO A 218 -7.94 19.19 14.28
CA PRO A 218 -9.35 19.47 13.97
C PRO A 218 -9.59 20.02 12.56
N ARG A 219 -8.57 20.66 11.98
CA ARG A 219 -8.58 21.26 10.65
C ARG A 219 -7.45 20.64 9.84
N VAL A 220 -7.75 20.21 8.62
CA VAL A 220 -6.81 19.48 7.76
C VAL A 220 -6.84 20.00 6.33
N VAL A 221 -5.71 19.92 5.65
CA VAL A 221 -5.58 20.29 4.24
C VAL A 221 -5.48 19.02 3.38
N LEU A 222 -6.26 18.95 2.31
CA LEU A 222 -6.02 18.00 1.21
C LEU A 222 -5.14 18.72 0.17
N GLY A 223 -3.83 18.74 0.40
CA GLY A 223 -2.92 19.57 -0.39
C GLY A 223 -2.97 19.22 -1.88
N ALA A 224 -2.77 20.20 -2.75
CA ALA A 224 -2.69 20.00 -4.20
C ALA A 224 -1.70 18.88 -4.55
N TYR A 225 -2.08 18.03 -5.50
CA TYR A 225 -1.17 17.11 -6.17
C TYR A 225 -1.22 17.35 -7.68
N THR A 226 -0.14 17.92 -8.20
CA THR A 226 0.03 18.20 -9.63
C THR A 226 1.39 17.69 -10.09
N TYR A 227 1.56 17.55 -11.40
CA TYR A 227 2.81 17.06 -11.98
C TYR A 227 4.02 17.95 -11.69
N ASP A 228 3.81 19.24 -11.41
CA ASP A 228 4.90 20.17 -11.05
C ASP A 228 5.59 19.81 -9.72
N LEU A 229 4.94 19.01 -8.87
CA LEU A 229 5.56 18.48 -7.64
C LEU A 229 6.56 17.36 -7.92
N LEU A 230 6.42 16.65 -9.04
CA LEU A 230 7.28 15.52 -9.39
C LEU A 230 8.56 15.99 -10.07
N LYS A 231 9.68 15.84 -9.36
CA LYS A 231 10.99 16.15 -9.92
C LYS A 231 11.31 15.18 -11.06
N ASN A 232 11.65 15.73 -12.22
CA ASN A 232 12.16 14.96 -13.36
C ASN A 232 13.70 14.93 -13.31
N GLU A 233 14.26 13.93 -12.62
CA GLU A 233 15.71 13.80 -12.45
C GLU A 233 16.44 13.45 -13.76
N THR A 234 15.79 12.72 -14.67
CA THR A 234 16.32 12.43 -16.02
C THR A 234 16.53 13.69 -16.85
N ALA A 235 15.64 14.68 -16.74
CA ALA A 235 15.79 15.97 -17.42
C ALA A 235 16.87 16.84 -16.75
N ALA A 236 17.05 16.73 -15.43
CA ALA A 236 18.04 17.50 -14.68
C ALA A 236 19.49 17.08 -15.01
N ILE A 237 19.76 15.78 -15.22
CA ILE A 237 21.08 15.27 -15.61
C ILE A 237 21.49 15.81 -16.99
N ASN A 238 20.57 15.84 -17.96
CA ASN A 238 20.86 16.36 -19.30
C ASN A 238 21.20 17.85 -19.32
N LYS A 239 20.57 18.68 -18.46
CA LYS A 239 20.93 20.10 -18.33
C LYS A 239 22.32 20.31 -17.74
N ASN A 240 22.73 19.48 -16.78
CA ASN A 240 24.06 19.59 -16.16
C ASN A 240 25.18 19.10 -17.10
N LEU A 241 24.94 18.07 -17.92
CA LEU A 241 25.89 17.62 -18.94
C LEU A 241 26.12 18.67 -20.05
N ILE A 242 25.09 19.44 -20.41
CA ILE A 242 25.22 20.55 -21.37
C ILE A 242 26.03 21.71 -20.78
N ARG A 243 25.84 22.04 -19.49
CA ARG A 243 26.62 23.09 -18.80
C ARG A 243 28.09 22.73 -18.61
N MET A 244 28.46 21.45 -18.49
CA MET A 244 29.86 21.01 -18.39
C MET A 244 30.61 20.97 -19.73
N ARG A 245 29.95 21.31 -20.86
CA ARG A 245 30.53 21.22 -22.22
C ARG A 245 30.84 22.56 -22.90
N LEU A 246 30.85 23.67 -22.16
CA LEU A 246 31.35 24.94 -22.71
C LEU A 246 32.79 25.17 -22.22
N PRO A 247 33.82 25.03 -23.08
CA PRO A 247 35.13 25.58 -22.77
C PRO A 247 35.01 27.11 -22.75
N HIS A 248 35.46 27.71 -21.66
CA HIS A 248 35.79 29.12 -21.63
C HIS A 248 36.85 29.39 -22.71
N TRP A 249 36.50 30.21 -23.69
CA TRP A 249 37.44 30.90 -24.57
C TRP A 249 37.65 32.31 -24.04
#